data_AF-A0A7X2SYJ5-F1
#
_entry.id   AF-A0A7X2SYJ5-F1
#
_cell.length_a   1.000
_cell.length_b   1.000
_cell.length_c   1.000
_cell.angle_alpha   90.00
_cell.angle_beta   90.00
_cell.angle_gamma   90.00
#
_symmetry.space_group_name_H-M   'P 1'
#
loop_
_entity.id
_entity.type
_entity.pdbx_description
1 polymer ?
#
loop_
_entity_poly.entity_id
_entity_poly.type
_entity_poly.pdbx_seq_one_letter_code
_entity_poly.pdbx_strand_id
1 'polypeptide(L)'
;ATIPWDRERYAASREQIGDTLLRHIGIYAYRAGFIRRYVAWAPCPLEQIELLEQLRVLWYGEKIHVAVAKTIPSVGVDTPDDLQRVRDAMQA
;
A
#
# COMPACT_ATOMS: atom_id res chain seq x y z
N ALA A 1 4.06 2.86 -16.33
CA ALA A 1 4.81 1.79 -15.64
C ALA A 1 4.44 1.86 -14.17
N THR A 2 4.26 0.73 -13.49
CA THR A 2 3.93 0.73 -12.05
C THR A 2 5.12 1.27 -11.25
N ILE A 3 4.87 2.21 -10.34
CA ILE A 3 5.89 2.78 -9.45
C ILE A 3 5.99 1.91 -8.18
N PRO A 4 7.20 1.62 -7.67
CA PRO A 4 8.51 1.94 -8.23
C PRO A 4 8.85 1.10 -9.47
N TRP A 5 9.46 1.72 -10.48
CA TRP A 5 9.85 1.08 -11.74
C TRP A 5 11.38 0.95 -11.85
N ASP A 6 11.89 -0.28 -11.73
CA ASP A 6 13.31 -0.60 -11.94
C ASP A 6 13.58 -0.84 -13.43
N ARG A 7 13.93 0.24 -14.14
CA ARG A 7 14.15 0.23 -15.60
C ARG A 7 15.26 -0.74 -16.02
N GLU A 8 16.37 -0.76 -15.28
CA GLU A 8 17.56 -1.52 -15.66
C GLU A 8 17.31 -3.01 -15.49
N ARG A 9 16.76 -3.43 -14.34
CA ARG A 9 16.41 -4.82 -14.10
C ARG A 9 15.35 -5.32 -15.07
N TYR A 10 14.33 -4.52 -15.34
CA TYR A 10 13.28 -4.88 -16.30
C TYR A 10 13.85 -5.11 -17.71
N ALA A 11 14.87 -4.35 -18.12
CA ALA A 11 15.54 -4.55 -19.40
C ALA A 11 16.35 -5.87 -19.45
N ALA A 12 16.86 -6.34 -18.31
CA ALA A 12 17.65 -7.57 -18.21
C ALA A 12 16.79 -8.84 -18.09
N SER A 13 15.76 -8.83 -17.22
CA SER A 13 14.84 -9.96 -17.04
C SER A 13 13.50 -9.50 -16.47
N ARG A 14 12.41 -10.14 -16.93
CA ARG A 14 11.05 -9.94 -16.40
C ARG A 14 10.68 -10.95 -15.29
N GLU A 15 11.54 -11.93 -15.06
CA GLU A 15 11.30 -13.04 -14.11
C GLU A 15 11.89 -12.75 -12.72
N GLN A 16 12.80 -11.77 -12.63
CA GLN A 16 13.51 -11.45 -11.40
C GLN A 16 13.00 -10.14 -10.79
N ILE A 17 12.44 -10.25 -9.59
CA ILE A 17 12.05 -9.11 -8.77
C ILE A 17 13.25 -8.77 -7.86
N GLY A 18 13.61 -7.48 -7.75
CA GLY A 18 14.68 -7.02 -6.86
C GLY A 18 14.30 -7.17 -5.38
N ASP A 19 15.29 -7.28 -4.50
CA ASP A 19 15.16 -7.41 -3.04
C ASP A 19 14.86 -6.08 -2.32
N THR A 20 14.93 -4.97 -3.03
CA THR A 20 14.70 -3.61 -2.50
C THR A 20 13.23 -3.17 -2.53
N LEU A 21 12.33 -4.00 -3.08
CA LEU A 21 10.93 -3.63 -3.32
C LEU A 21 10.06 -3.94 -2.08
N LEU A 22 9.32 -2.94 -1.62
CA LEU A 22 8.42 -3.07 -0.48
C LEU A 22 6.96 -2.91 -0.94
N ARG A 23 6.13 -3.91 -0.62
CA ARG A 23 4.67 -3.81 -0.80
C ARG A 23 4.07 -2.99 0.34
N HIS A 24 3.35 -1.94 0.01
CA HIS A 24 2.56 -1.19 0.97
C HIS A 24 1.39 -2.03 1.52
N ILE A 25 1.24 -2.08 2.84
CA ILE A 25 0.11 -2.73 3.53
C ILE A 25 -0.84 -1.63 4.00
N GLY A 26 -2.14 -1.75 3.69
CA GLY A 26 -3.18 -0.75 3.96
C GLY A 26 -3.57 -0.57 5.43
N ILE A 27 -2.59 -0.46 6.33
CA ILE A 27 -2.80 -0.16 7.75
C ILE A 27 -2.14 1.19 8.06
N TYR A 28 -2.92 2.10 8.66
CA TYR A 28 -2.48 3.46 8.92
C TYR A 28 -2.80 3.88 10.35
N ALA A 29 -1.96 4.77 10.88
CA ALA A 29 -2.19 5.45 12.15
C ALA A 29 -2.16 6.96 11.92
N TYR A 30 -3.25 7.65 12.29
CA TYR A 30 -3.40 9.08 12.11
C TYR A 30 -3.72 9.78 13.44
N ARG A 31 -3.32 11.05 13.55
CA ARG A 31 -3.86 11.92 14.60
C ARG A 31 -5.29 12.32 14.22
N ALA A 32 -6.22 12.33 15.18
CA ALA A 32 -7.62 12.68 14.91
C ALA A 32 -7.78 14.06 14.23
N GLY A 33 -7.00 15.06 14.64
CA GLY A 33 -7.02 16.39 14.01
C GLY A 33 -6.47 16.40 12.59
N PHE A 34 -5.53 15.49 12.27
CA PHE A 34 -4.98 15.36 10.93
C PHE A 34 -6.05 14.87 9.94
N ILE A 35 -6.83 13.85 10.31
CA ILE A 35 -7.90 13.30 9.46
C ILE A 35 -8.86 14.41 9.01
N ARG A 36 -9.27 15.28 9.93
CA ARG A 36 -10.18 16.40 9.60
C ARG A 36 -9.60 17.37 8.56
N ARG A 37 -8.30 17.66 8.61
CA ARG A 37 -7.64 18.50 7.58
C ARG A 37 -7.49 17.74 6.27
N TYR A 38 -7.08 16.47 6.37
CA TYR A 38 -6.81 15.61 5.23
C TYR A 38 -8.03 15.43 4.31
N VAL A 39 -9.20 15.17 4.90
CA VAL A 39 -10.46 15.02 4.13
C VAL A 39 -10.95 16.34 3.52
N ALA A 40 -10.51 17.48 4.03
CA ALA A 40 -10.90 18.80 3.54
C ALA A 40 -10.04 19.30 2.36
N TRP A 41 -8.90 18.68 2.09
CA TRP A 41 -8.07 19.02 0.94
C TRP A 41 -8.71 18.56 -0.36
N ALA A 42 -8.53 19.38 -1.41
CA ALA A 42 -8.87 18.97 -2.75
C ALA A 42 -7.99 17.77 -3.17
N PRO A 43 -8.57 16.79 -3.91
CA PRO A 43 -7.82 15.76 -4.59
C PRO A 43 -6.60 16.28 -5.34
N CYS A 44 -5.46 15.59 -5.25
CA CYS A 44 -4.29 15.93 -6.07
C CYS A 44 -4.28 15.16 -7.40
N PRO A 45 -3.62 15.66 -8.45
CA PRO A 45 -3.54 14.93 -9.72
C PRO A 45 -2.93 13.52 -9.57
N LEU A 46 -1.93 13.35 -8.70
CA LEU A 46 -1.25 12.06 -8.53
C LEU A 46 -2.15 10.99 -7.89
N GLU A 47 -2.98 11.34 -6.90
CA GLU A 47 -3.88 10.36 -6.29
C GLU A 47 -4.90 9.81 -7.31
N GLN A 48 -5.29 10.65 -8.29
CA GLN A 48 -6.28 10.29 -9.31
C GLN A 48 -5.65 9.45 -10.43
N ILE A 49 -4.40 9.77 -10.82
CA ILE A 49 -3.65 9.03 -11.83
C ILE A 49 -3.29 7.62 -11.33
N GLU A 50 -2.79 7.53 -10.09
CA GLU A 50 -2.31 6.26 -9.52
C GLU A 50 -3.39 5.50 -8.74
N LEU A 51 -4.55 6.12 -8.49
CA LEU A 51 -5.62 5.61 -7.61
C LEU A 51 -5.10 5.29 -6.19
N LEU A 52 -4.23 6.17 -5.67
CA LEU A 52 -3.58 6.03 -4.36
C LEU A 52 -3.83 7.28 -3.50
N GLU A 53 -4.78 7.17 -2.57
CA GLU A 53 -5.25 8.27 -1.69
C GLU A 53 -4.11 8.92 -0.90
N GLN A 54 -3.17 8.11 -0.40
CA GLN A 54 -2.06 8.57 0.43
C GLN A 54 -1.11 9.55 -0.30
N LEU A 55 -1.13 9.60 -1.63
CA LEU A 55 -0.34 10.56 -2.40
C LEU A 55 -0.79 12.01 -2.16
N ARG A 56 -2.04 12.25 -1.76
CA ARG A 56 -2.51 13.58 -1.37
C ARG A 56 -1.74 14.12 -0.17
N VAL A 57 -1.45 13.28 0.82
CA VAL A 57 -0.66 13.68 2.00
C VAL A 57 0.71 14.20 1.58
N LEU A 58 1.39 13.47 0.69
CA LEU A 58 2.71 13.86 0.18
C LEU A 58 2.63 15.11 -0.70
N TRP A 59 1.57 15.24 -1.51
CA TRP A 59 1.35 16.40 -2.38
C TRP A 59 1.24 17.72 -1.61
N TYR A 60 0.54 17.71 -0.47
CA TYR A 60 0.42 18.89 0.40
C TYR A 60 1.62 19.07 1.35
N GLY A 61 2.73 18.35 1.12
CA GLY A 61 3.99 18.52 1.85
C GLY A 61 4.05 17.88 3.23
N GLU A 62 3.05 17.08 3.59
CA GLU A 62 3.05 16.33 4.85
C GLU A 62 3.85 15.03 4.70
N LYS A 63 4.28 14.47 5.83
CA LYS A 63 5.14 13.28 5.86
C LYS A 63 4.36 12.04 6.28
N ILE A 64 4.66 10.91 5.63
CA ILE A 64 4.20 9.59 6.04
C ILE A 64 5.41 8.81 6.54
N HIS A 65 5.36 8.36 7.79
CA HIS A 65 6.33 7.41 8.31
C HIS A 65 5.97 6.00 7.85
N VAL A 66 6.94 5.25 7.35
CA VAL A 66 6.78 3.86 6.90
C VAL A 66 7.81 2.98 7.62
N ALA A 67 7.38 1.79 8.05
CA ALA A 67 8.24 0.79 8.66
C ALA A 67 7.91 -0.60 8.12
N VAL A 68 8.91 -1.50 8.13
CA VAL A 68 8.69 -2.91 7.79
C VAL A 68 7.84 -3.57 8.89
N ALA A 69 6.79 -4.29 8.48
CA ALA A 69 5.93 -5.00 9.41
C ALA A 69 6.73 -6.08 10.16
N LYS A 70 6.53 -6.18 11.48
CA LYS A 70 7.19 -7.20 12.32
C LYS A 70 6.78 -8.62 11.94
N THR A 71 5.58 -8.77 11.38
CA THR A 71 4.99 -10.03 10.95
C THR A 71 4.28 -9.79 9.62
N ILE A 72 4.36 -10.77 8.72
CA ILE A 72 3.59 -10.74 7.47
C ILE A 72 2.11 -10.91 7.83
N PRO A 73 1.23 -9.96 7.51
CA PRO A 73 -0.19 -10.10 7.80
C PRO A 73 -0.80 -11.21 6.94
N SER A 74 -1.87 -11.84 7.44
CA SER A 74 -2.69 -12.72 6.62
C SER A 74 -3.30 -11.94 5.46
N VAL A 75 -3.59 -12.65 4.37
CA VAL A 75 -4.31 -12.07 3.24
C VAL A 75 -5.72 -11.64 3.70
N GLY A 76 -6.23 -10.55 3.13
CA GLY A 76 -7.62 -10.15 3.32
C GLY A 76 -8.59 -11.22 2.81
N VAL A 77 -9.84 -11.18 3.26
CA VAL A 77 -10.89 -12.06 2.76
C VAL A 77 -11.71 -11.31 1.73
N ASP A 78 -11.37 -11.49 0.46
CA ASP A 78 -12.03 -10.82 -0.67
C ASP A 78 -12.88 -11.81 -1.50
N THR A 79 -12.57 -13.11 -1.44
CA THR A 79 -13.26 -14.17 -2.19
C THR A 79 -13.82 -15.27 -1.27
N PRO A 80 -14.78 -16.10 -1.74
CA PRO A 80 -15.23 -17.28 -1.00
C PRO A 80 -14.09 -18.24 -0.64
N ASP A 81 -13.08 -18.37 -1.50
CA ASP A 81 -11.91 -19.23 -1.27
C ASP A 81 -11.04 -18.68 -0.13
N ASP A 82 -10.86 -17.35 -0.04
CA ASP A 82 -10.12 -16.73 1.06
C ASP A 82 -10.83 -16.97 2.40
N LEU A 83 -12.16 -16.90 2.40
CA LEU A 83 -12.97 -17.19 3.59
C LEU A 83 -12.79 -18.64 4.04
N GLN A 84 -12.77 -19.60 3.10
CA GLN A 84 -12.55 -20.99 3.43
C GLN A 84 -11.15 -21.21 4.03
N ARG A 85 -10.11 -20.60 3.45
CA ARG A 85 -8.73 -20.66 3.99
C ARG A 85 -8.65 -20.15 5.43
N VAL A 86 -9.33 -19.03 5.73
CA VAL A 86 -9.36 -18.50 7.10
C VAL A 86 -10.11 -19.43 8.05
N ARG A 87 -11.23 -20.02 7.64
CA ARG A 87 -11.96 -21.00 8.45
C ARG A 87 -11.11 -22.22 8.80
N ASP A 88 -10.42 -22.78 7.81
CA ASP A 88 -9.56 -23.95 8.00
C ASP A 88 -8.42 -23.63 8.98
N ALA A 89 -7.82 -22.44 8.87
CA ALA A 89 -6.76 -21.99 9.76
C ALA A 89 -7.21 -21.70 11.21
N MET A 90 -8.49 -21.38 11.44
CA MET A 90 -9.04 -21.12 12.78
C MET A 90 -9.53 -22.38 13.51
N GLN A 91 -9.78 -23.48 12.78
CA GLN A 91 -10.25 -24.75 13.35
C GLN A 91 -9.11 -25.72 13.69
N ALA A 92 -7.89 -25.43 13.24
CA ALA A 92 -6.65 -26.13 13.59
C ALA A 92 -6.08 -25.63 14.92
#